data_AF-A0A1H9XP33-F1
#
_entry.id   AF-A0A1H9XP33-F1
#
_cell.length_a   1.000
_cell.length_b   1.000
_cell.length_c   1.000
_cell.angle_alpha   90.00
_cell.angle_beta   90.00
_cell.angle_gamma   90.00
#
_symmetry.space_group_name_H-M   'P 1'
#
loop_
_entity.id
_entity.type
_entity.pdbx_description
1 polymer ?
#
loop_
_entity_poly.entity_id
_entity_poly.type
_entity_poly.pdbx_seq_one_letter_code
_entity_poly.pdbx_strand_id
1 'polypeptide(L)'
;MAERTYRALLVTNGAFPDDPGGLAPLLGPARDAELMRSALTDPRTGLHLPADVRVVADADQRGVLVALDEFFDGAARDDQLLLYYSGHGKLDAHGNLHLAARDTRADRIMSTGVAARAVVEMMAASRARAKVVLLDCCHSGGFKSAPDLPRHLGGRGVFVLASSLSVQLTRDAEQPGEPSPFTRYAAECLAAGHPATGGYVTVDDLYRHIADRMADARLSTPQRRFDDAVDTVALARTPTAGTDHALSPEAALTVAERVIAEAPDARAAIRAVSAHLDTAAADPALAEKVMLTYCLLYEAADEPEIAQAYLRKAEALRASPSA
;
A
#
# COMPACT_ATOMS: atom_id res chain seq x y z
N MET A 1 -3.30 11.69 -22.89
CA MET A 1 -3.79 11.54 -21.50
C MET A 1 -2.59 11.10 -20.69
N ALA A 2 -2.31 11.75 -19.56
CA ALA A 2 -1.25 11.28 -18.67
C ALA A 2 -1.60 9.87 -18.18
N GLU A 3 -0.60 9.02 -18.02
CA GLU A 3 -0.78 7.69 -17.45
C GLU A 3 -1.21 7.83 -15.98
N ARG A 4 -2.20 7.05 -15.55
CA ARG A 4 -2.74 7.10 -14.19
C ARG A 4 -1.70 6.51 -13.23
N THR A 5 -1.21 7.30 -12.29
CA THR A 5 -0.34 6.82 -11.20
C THR A 5 -1.19 6.38 -10.00
N TYR A 6 -0.80 5.28 -9.37
CA TYR A 6 -1.40 4.77 -8.14
C TYR A 6 -0.47 5.06 -6.98
N ARG A 7 -0.87 5.94 -6.07
CA ARG A 7 -0.05 6.36 -4.92
C ARG A 7 -0.70 5.91 -3.63
N ALA A 8 0.10 5.37 -2.71
CA ALA A 8 -0.38 4.96 -1.40
C ALA A 8 0.44 5.58 -0.27
N LEU A 9 -0.27 5.98 0.79
CA LEU A 9 0.31 6.37 2.07
C LEU A 9 -0.21 5.40 3.14
N LEU A 10 0.71 4.65 3.75
CA LEU A 10 0.42 3.74 4.85
C LEU A 10 0.88 4.40 6.15
N VAL A 11 -0.05 4.87 6.98
CA VAL A 11 0.22 5.43 8.30
C VAL A 11 -0.04 4.35 9.35
N THR A 12 0.97 3.94 10.10
CA THR A 12 0.84 2.84 11.05
C THR A 12 1.46 3.18 12.39
N ASN A 13 0.64 3.28 13.42
CA ASN A 13 1.07 3.66 14.77
C ASN A 13 0.69 2.59 15.77
N GLY A 14 1.70 1.97 16.39
CA GLY A 14 1.55 0.96 17.44
C GLY A 14 2.19 1.37 18.77
N ALA A 15 3.11 2.33 18.78
CA ALA A 15 3.74 2.81 20.01
C ALA A 15 3.08 4.10 20.54
N PHE A 16 2.68 4.10 21.81
CA PHE A 16 2.03 5.24 22.49
C PHE A 16 2.69 5.53 23.85
N PRO A 17 3.97 5.94 23.89
CA PRO A 17 4.73 6.12 25.13
C PRO A 17 4.19 7.24 26.03
N ASP A 18 3.45 8.19 25.47
CA ASP A 18 2.99 9.38 26.20
C ASP A 18 1.66 9.15 26.96
N ASP A 19 0.97 8.04 26.67
CA ASP A 19 -0.24 7.62 27.39
C ASP A 19 -0.45 6.08 27.36
N PRO A 20 0.47 5.28 27.92
CA PRO A 20 0.37 3.81 27.89
C PRO A 20 -0.84 3.27 28.67
N GLY A 21 -1.43 4.08 29.56
CA GLY A 21 -2.63 3.73 30.32
C GLY A 21 -3.93 3.99 29.56
N GLY A 22 -4.00 5.04 28.75
CA GLY A 22 -5.15 5.37 27.90
C GLY A 22 -5.09 4.71 26.51
N LEU A 23 -3.89 4.42 26.01
CA LEU A 23 -3.59 3.81 24.71
C LEU A 23 -2.52 2.73 24.89
N ALA A 24 -2.96 1.48 25.05
CA ALA A 24 -2.03 0.35 25.13
C ALA A 24 -1.23 0.22 23.82
N PRO A 25 0.06 -0.19 23.88
CA PRO A 25 0.84 -0.45 22.66
C PRO A 25 0.20 -1.57 21.84
N LEU A 26 0.23 -1.40 20.52
CA LEU A 26 -0.30 -2.36 19.54
C LEU A 26 0.86 -3.06 18.81
N LEU A 27 0.75 -4.37 18.63
CA LEU A 27 1.79 -5.16 17.96
C LEU A 27 1.52 -5.38 16.46
N GLY A 28 0.27 -5.22 16.01
CA GLY A 28 -0.15 -5.40 14.63
C GLY A 28 0.33 -4.35 13.62
N PRO A 29 0.36 -3.03 13.92
CA PRO A 29 0.53 -1.98 12.91
C PRO A 29 1.80 -2.09 12.05
N ALA A 30 2.92 -2.53 12.63
CA ALA A 30 4.15 -2.75 11.85
C ALA A 30 3.98 -3.87 10.82
N ARG A 31 3.35 -4.99 11.21
CA ARG A 31 3.10 -6.12 10.32
C ARG A 31 2.03 -5.80 9.29
N ASP A 32 1.04 -5.00 9.67
CA ASP A 32 0.02 -4.48 8.78
C ASP A 32 0.62 -3.66 7.63
N ALA A 33 1.56 -2.76 7.92
CA ALA A 33 2.26 -1.97 6.91
C ALA A 33 3.00 -2.87 5.90
N GLU A 34 3.74 -3.86 6.40
CA GLU A 34 4.47 -4.80 5.55
C GLU A 34 3.54 -5.58 4.63
N LEU A 35 2.43 -6.09 5.18
CA LEU A 35 1.48 -6.91 4.45
C LEU A 35 0.73 -6.09 3.38
N MET A 36 0.26 -4.90 3.75
CA MET A 36 -0.40 -3.99 2.80
C MET A 36 0.57 -3.52 1.72
N ARG A 37 1.80 -3.14 2.07
CA ARG A 37 2.81 -2.76 1.07
C ARG A 37 3.06 -3.90 0.10
N SER A 38 3.27 -5.11 0.60
CA SER A 38 3.49 -6.30 -0.24
C SER A 38 2.32 -6.56 -1.20
N ALA A 39 1.08 -6.43 -0.73
CA ALA A 39 -0.10 -6.69 -1.56
C ALA A 39 -0.31 -5.60 -2.63
N LEU A 40 -0.09 -4.33 -2.27
CA LEU A 40 -0.25 -3.19 -3.19
C LEU A 40 0.80 -3.16 -4.30
N THR A 41 2.00 -3.71 -4.03
CA THR A 41 3.14 -3.74 -4.95
C THR A 41 3.42 -5.13 -5.52
N ASP A 42 2.53 -6.10 -5.34
CA ASP A 42 2.69 -7.45 -5.93
C ASP A 42 2.82 -7.31 -7.46
N PRO A 43 3.85 -7.88 -8.11
CA PRO A 43 4.03 -7.71 -9.55
C PRO A 43 2.85 -8.23 -10.39
N ARG A 44 2.15 -9.26 -9.90
CA ARG A 44 1.03 -9.91 -10.61
C ARG A 44 -0.26 -9.12 -10.38
N THR A 45 -0.56 -8.76 -9.14
CA THR A 45 -1.86 -8.17 -8.78
C THR A 45 -1.81 -6.70 -8.36
N GLY A 46 -0.70 -6.19 -7.83
CA GLY A 46 -0.59 -4.83 -7.28
C GLY A 46 -0.62 -3.73 -8.35
N LEU A 47 -1.40 -2.67 -8.13
CA LEU A 47 -1.44 -1.50 -9.04
C LEU A 47 -0.33 -0.48 -8.78
N HIS A 48 0.35 -0.55 -7.63
CA HIS A 48 1.31 0.47 -7.19
C HIS A 48 2.74 0.04 -7.50
N LEU A 49 3.58 0.99 -7.93
CA LEU A 49 5.02 0.77 -7.93
C LEU A 49 5.54 0.84 -6.48
N PRO A 50 6.62 0.11 -6.12
CA PRO A 50 7.20 0.19 -4.77
C PRO A 50 7.61 1.60 -4.33
N ALA A 51 7.93 2.48 -5.28
CA ALA A 51 8.30 3.87 -5.03
C ALA A 51 7.09 4.78 -4.73
N ASP A 52 5.89 4.38 -5.16
CA ASP A 52 4.65 5.13 -4.96
C ASP A 52 3.92 4.75 -3.67
N VAL A 53 4.47 3.81 -2.89
CA VAL A 53 3.97 3.40 -1.58
C VAL A 53 4.89 3.94 -0.48
N ARG A 54 4.45 4.99 0.21
CA ARG A 54 5.15 5.58 1.35
C ARG A 54 4.59 5.01 2.65
N VAL A 55 5.47 4.61 3.57
CA VAL A 55 5.12 4.16 4.92
C VAL A 55 5.55 5.22 5.93
N VAL A 56 4.64 5.58 6.83
CA VAL A 56 4.87 6.48 7.97
C VAL A 56 4.54 5.70 9.23
N ALA A 57 5.57 5.19 9.88
CA ALA A 57 5.44 4.32 11.05
C ALA A 57 5.76 5.07 12.35
N ASP A 58 4.91 4.89 13.36
CA ASP A 58 5.07 5.45 14.72
C ASP A 58 5.45 6.95 14.70
N ALA A 59 4.82 7.73 13.81
CA ALA A 59 5.07 9.16 13.73
C ALA A 59 4.27 9.93 14.80
N ASP A 60 4.80 11.06 15.24
CA ASP A 60 4.06 12.02 16.05
C ASP A 60 2.94 12.70 15.22
N GLN A 61 2.04 13.41 15.89
CA GLN A 61 0.88 14.05 15.27
C GLN A 61 1.31 14.96 14.11
N ARG A 62 2.39 15.73 14.30
CA ARG A 62 2.91 16.63 13.29
C ARG A 62 3.42 15.88 12.06
N GLY A 63 4.19 14.81 12.26
CA GLY A 63 4.74 13.98 11.19
C GLY A 63 3.64 13.31 10.36
N VAL A 64 2.57 12.84 11.02
CA VAL A 64 1.39 12.31 10.32
C VAL A 64 0.70 13.40 9.50
N LEU A 65 0.45 14.57 10.08
CA LEU A 65 -0.21 15.69 9.39
C LEU A 65 0.59 16.17 8.17
N VAL A 66 1.91 16.32 8.31
CA VAL A 66 2.79 16.70 7.19
C VAL A 66 2.77 15.66 6.09
N ALA A 67 2.84 14.37 6.44
CA ALA A 67 2.80 13.30 5.43
C ALA A 67 1.47 13.24 4.69
N LEU A 68 0.35 13.46 5.39
CA LEU A 68 -0.98 13.55 4.78
C LEU A 68 -1.07 14.74 3.82
N ASP A 69 -0.60 15.90 4.25
CA ASP A 69 -0.60 17.14 3.46
C ASP A 69 0.22 16.94 2.16
N GLU A 70 1.48 16.49 2.27
CA GLU A 70 2.35 16.19 1.13
C GLU A 70 1.72 15.15 0.17
N PHE A 71 1.06 14.13 0.72
CA PHE A 71 0.44 13.07 -0.07
C PHE A 71 -0.73 13.58 -0.91
N PHE A 72 -1.65 14.31 -0.28
CA PHE A 72 -2.86 14.83 -0.90
C PHE A 72 -2.60 16.02 -1.82
N ASP A 73 -1.71 16.94 -1.43
CA ASP A 73 -1.35 18.12 -2.23
C ASP A 73 -0.50 17.75 -3.47
N GLY A 74 0.43 16.80 -3.31
CA GLY A 74 1.31 16.36 -4.40
C GLY A 74 0.64 15.55 -5.51
N ALA A 75 -0.68 15.37 -5.49
CA ALA A 75 -1.39 14.51 -6.42
C ALA A 75 -1.82 15.23 -7.71
N ALA A 76 -1.63 14.55 -8.84
CA ALA A 76 -2.18 14.98 -10.12
C ALA A 76 -3.66 14.61 -10.25
N ARG A 77 -4.34 15.18 -11.25
CA ARG A 77 -5.78 14.98 -11.46
C ARG A 77 -6.15 13.52 -11.77
N ASP A 78 -5.28 12.82 -12.48
CA ASP A 78 -5.54 11.47 -12.99
C ASP A 78 -5.09 10.37 -12.02
N ASP A 79 -4.39 10.75 -10.93
CA ASP A 79 -3.92 9.86 -9.88
C ASP A 79 -5.08 9.19 -9.13
N GLN A 80 -4.81 7.98 -8.65
CA GLN A 80 -5.57 7.34 -7.58
C GLN A 80 -4.76 7.39 -6.29
N LEU A 81 -5.37 7.87 -5.21
CA LEU A 81 -4.73 7.93 -3.89
C LEU A 81 -5.34 6.88 -2.96
N LEU A 82 -4.51 6.09 -2.30
CA LEU A 82 -4.91 5.18 -1.22
C LEU A 82 -4.27 5.62 0.10
N LEU A 83 -5.08 6.05 1.05
CA LEU A 83 -4.67 6.23 2.44
C LEU A 83 -5.04 4.97 3.23
N TYR A 84 -4.08 4.36 3.88
CA TYR A 84 -4.28 3.28 4.83
C TYR A 84 -3.83 3.73 6.22
N TYR A 85 -4.66 3.53 7.24
CA TYR A 85 -4.30 3.78 8.62
C TYR A 85 -4.47 2.52 9.46
N SER A 86 -3.45 2.14 10.25
CA SER A 86 -3.55 1.12 11.31
C SER A 86 -3.08 1.70 12.65
N GLY A 87 -3.90 1.54 13.69
CA GLY A 87 -3.61 2.05 15.02
C GLY A 87 -4.87 2.28 15.87
N HIS A 88 -4.75 3.07 16.94
CA HIS A 88 -5.90 3.43 17.77
C HIS A 88 -6.75 4.52 17.11
N GLY A 89 -8.07 4.33 17.12
CA GLY A 89 -9.04 5.39 16.85
C GLY A 89 -9.78 5.75 18.14
N LYS A 90 -9.95 7.05 18.39
CA LYS A 90 -10.63 7.54 19.60
C LYS A 90 -11.65 8.62 19.25
N LEU A 91 -12.83 8.53 19.86
CA LEU A 91 -13.84 9.57 19.78
C LEU A 91 -13.59 10.63 20.85
N ASP A 92 -13.82 11.89 20.49
CA ASP A 92 -13.86 12.98 21.45
C ASP A 92 -15.21 13.08 22.18
N ALA A 93 -15.32 14.07 23.07
CA ALA A 93 -16.56 14.33 23.80
C ALA A 93 -17.75 14.72 22.90
N HIS A 94 -17.51 15.10 21.65
CA HIS A 94 -18.50 15.45 20.64
C HIS A 94 -18.77 14.30 19.65
N GLY A 95 -18.12 13.15 19.81
CA GLY A 95 -18.25 12.00 18.92
C GLY A 95 -17.40 12.07 17.64
N ASN A 96 -16.47 13.01 17.52
CA ASN A 96 -15.57 13.12 16.37
C ASN A 96 -14.43 12.11 16.48
N LEU A 97 -14.11 11.43 15.38
CA LEU A 97 -12.98 10.50 15.32
C LEU A 97 -11.63 11.24 15.21
N HIS A 98 -10.68 10.73 15.99
CA HIS A 98 -9.26 11.07 15.93
C HIS A 98 -8.45 9.79 15.76
N LEU A 99 -7.50 9.83 14.81
CA LEU A 99 -6.50 8.78 14.61
C LEU A 99 -5.35 9.06 15.57
N ALA A 100 -4.97 8.09 16.39
CA ALA A 100 -3.89 8.26 17.34
C ALA A 100 -2.53 8.30 16.63
N ALA A 101 -1.74 9.31 16.96
CA ALA A 101 -0.33 9.41 16.65
C ALA A 101 0.52 8.97 17.86
N ARG A 102 1.84 8.88 17.72
CA ARG A 102 2.75 8.33 18.74
C ARG A 102 2.71 9.11 20.07
N ASP A 103 2.54 10.42 19.97
CA ASP A 103 2.46 11.38 21.09
C ASP A 103 1.00 11.64 21.54
N THR A 104 0.04 10.86 21.05
CA THR A 104 -1.36 11.01 21.44
C THR A 104 -1.58 10.64 22.90
N ARG A 105 -2.37 11.47 23.58
CA ARG A 105 -2.94 11.18 24.89
C ARG A 105 -4.47 11.10 24.79
N ALA A 106 -5.07 10.03 25.30
CA ALA A 106 -6.52 9.82 25.25
C ALA A 106 -7.29 10.89 26.02
N ASP A 107 -6.73 11.41 27.12
CA ASP A 107 -7.30 12.49 27.93
C ASP A 107 -7.17 13.88 27.28
N ARG A 108 -6.40 14.00 26.19
CA ARG A 108 -6.14 15.22 25.43
C ARG A 108 -6.27 15.01 23.92
N ILE A 109 -7.17 14.10 23.52
CA ILE A 109 -7.33 13.66 22.12
C ILE A 109 -7.53 14.81 21.12
N MET A 110 -8.20 15.90 21.52
CA MET A 110 -8.36 17.12 20.72
C MET A 110 -7.07 17.79 20.27
N SER A 111 -6.08 17.82 21.15
CA SER A 111 -4.83 18.53 20.89
C SER A 111 -3.74 17.62 20.37
N THR A 112 -3.79 16.32 20.70
CA THR A 112 -2.67 15.39 20.43
C THR A 112 -3.02 14.32 19.40
N GLY A 113 -4.30 14.13 19.05
CA GLY A 113 -4.75 13.19 18.02
C GLY A 113 -4.83 13.84 16.64
N VAL A 114 -4.78 13.03 15.58
CA VAL A 114 -5.00 13.51 14.21
C VAL A 114 -6.50 13.47 13.93
N ALA A 115 -7.11 14.66 13.88
CA ALA A 115 -8.54 14.77 13.67
C ALA A 115 -8.94 14.24 12.28
N ALA A 116 -9.92 13.33 12.21
CA ALA A 116 -10.43 12.82 10.94
C ALA A 116 -10.92 13.93 10.01
N ARG A 117 -11.44 15.03 10.58
CA ARG A 117 -11.83 16.24 9.82
C ARG A 117 -10.67 16.84 9.03
N ALA A 118 -9.46 16.87 9.59
CA ALA A 118 -8.30 17.44 8.91
C ALA A 118 -7.90 16.57 7.71
N VAL A 119 -7.95 15.24 7.86
CA VAL A 119 -7.73 14.30 6.75
C VAL A 119 -8.75 14.54 5.63
N VAL A 120 -10.02 14.72 5.99
CA VAL A 120 -11.11 14.98 5.05
C VAL A 120 -10.93 16.31 4.30
N GLU A 121 -10.51 17.36 5.01
CA GLU A 121 -10.21 18.67 4.41
C GLU A 121 -9.04 18.57 3.41
N MET A 122 -7.96 17.88 3.76
CA MET A 122 -6.82 17.62 2.86
C MET A 122 -7.26 16.80 1.64
N MET A 123 -8.07 15.77 1.84
CA MET A 123 -8.65 14.98 0.76
C MET A 123 -9.51 15.84 -0.17
N ALA A 124 -10.33 16.73 0.37
CA ALA A 124 -11.18 17.62 -0.42
C ALA A 124 -10.36 18.64 -1.24
N ALA A 125 -9.23 19.11 -0.69
CA ALA A 125 -8.32 20.02 -1.39
C ALA A 125 -7.51 19.32 -2.51
N SER A 126 -7.29 18.01 -2.41
CA SER A 126 -6.51 17.24 -3.39
C SER A 126 -7.13 17.23 -4.79
N ARG A 127 -6.28 17.41 -5.81
CA ARG A 127 -6.67 17.41 -7.23
C ARG A 127 -7.04 16.02 -7.76
N ALA A 128 -6.60 14.96 -7.09
CA ALA A 128 -6.89 13.59 -7.47
C ALA A 128 -8.41 13.37 -7.56
N ARG A 129 -8.86 12.61 -8.57
CA ARG A 129 -10.28 12.29 -8.70
C ARG A 129 -10.66 11.11 -7.82
N ALA A 130 -9.86 10.05 -7.79
CA ALA A 130 -10.13 8.84 -7.03
C ALA A 130 -9.32 8.79 -5.74
N LYS A 131 -10.00 8.68 -4.60
CA LYS A 131 -9.39 8.60 -3.26
C LYS A 131 -10.01 7.46 -2.46
N VAL A 132 -9.16 6.58 -1.95
CA VAL A 132 -9.56 5.42 -1.16
C VAL A 132 -8.95 5.56 0.22
N VAL A 133 -9.76 5.36 1.25
CA VAL A 133 -9.35 5.38 2.65
C VAL A 133 -9.70 4.05 3.28
N LEU A 134 -8.70 3.36 3.80
CA LEU A 134 -8.82 2.12 4.53
C LEU A 134 -8.41 2.40 5.98
N LEU A 135 -9.35 2.25 6.92
CA LEU A 135 -9.12 2.53 8.34
C LEU A 135 -9.20 1.23 9.15
N ASP A 136 -8.06 0.76 9.61
CA ASP A 136 -7.95 -0.34 10.55
C ASP A 136 -7.72 0.18 11.97
N CYS A 137 -8.80 0.67 12.59
CA CYS A 137 -8.74 1.18 13.94
C CYS A 137 -10.06 0.97 14.70
N CYS A 138 -9.96 0.83 16.02
CA CYS A 138 -11.14 0.86 16.89
C CYS A 138 -11.92 2.16 16.68
N HIS A 139 -13.25 2.10 16.67
CA HIS A 139 -14.12 3.26 16.38
C HIS A 139 -13.97 3.92 15.00
N SER A 140 -13.37 3.26 14.01
CA SER A 140 -13.28 3.82 12.64
C SER A 140 -14.64 4.24 12.05
N GLY A 141 -15.75 3.66 12.53
CA GLY A 141 -17.12 4.10 12.21
C GLY A 141 -17.42 5.56 12.59
N GLY A 142 -16.68 6.16 13.52
CA GLY A 142 -16.75 7.58 13.85
C GLY A 142 -16.25 8.51 12.74
N PHE A 143 -15.47 7.99 11.78
CA PHE A 143 -15.14 8.71 10.55
C PHE A 143 -16.42 9.08 9.76
N LYS A 144 -17.51 8.31 9.95
CA LYS A 144 -18.82 8.60 9.33
C LYS A 144 -19.62 9.65 10.07
N SER A 145 -19.48 9.70 11.39
CA SER A 145 -20.27 10.54 12.30
C SER A 145 -19.64 11.89 12.58
N ALA A 146 -18.48 12.20 11.97
CA ALA A 146 -17.96 13.56 11.99
C ALA A 146 -19.07 14.47 11.41
N PRO A 147 -19.69 15.33 12.23
CA PRO A 147 -20.90 16.08 11.87
C PRO A 147 -20.64 17.06 10.72
N ASP A 148 -19.37 17.36 10.45
CA ASP A 148 -18.89 18.22 9.37
C ASP A 148 -18.31 17.46 8.18
N LEU A 149 -18.43 16.12 8.10
CA LEU A 149 -18.05 15.41 6.86
C LEU A 149 -18.96 15.97 5.76
N PRO A 150 -18.42 16.67 4.74
CA PRO A 150 -19.25 17.16 3.66
C PRO A 150 -20.06 15.99 3.11
N ARG A 151 -21.38 16.15 2.98
CA ARG A 151 -22.23 15.16 2.28
C ARG A 151 -21.78 14.92 0.83
N HIS A 152 -20.88 15.78 0.34
CA HIS A 152 -20.24 15.75 -0.95
C HIS A 152 -18.73 15.92 -0.73
N LEU A 153 -18.03 14.83 -0.47
CA LEU A 153 -16.57 14.82 -0.60
C LEU A 153 -16.26 15.12 -2.08
N GLY A 154 -15.90 16.37 -2.37
CA GLY A 154 -15.78 16.88 -3.73
C GLY A 154 -14.67 16.19 -4.52
N GLY A 155 -15.06 15.43 -5.56
CA GLY A 155 -14.15 14.76 -6.49
C GLY A 155 -14.58 13.31 -6.72
N ARG A 156 -14.72 12.89 -7.98
CA ARG A 156 -15.36 11.60 -8.32
C ARG A 156 -14.63 10.39 -7.72
N GLY A 157 -15.21 9.89 -6.62
CA GLY A 157 -14.92 8.60 -6.00
C GLY A 157 -14.12 8.73 -4.71
N VAL A 158 -14.79 9.05 -3.61
CA VAL A 158 -14.22 8.88 -2.26
C VAL A 158 -14.82 7.64 -1.59
N PHE A 159 -13.94 6.73 -1.20
CA PHE A 159 -14.29 5.43 -0.67
C PHE A 159 -13.69 5.28 0.72
N VAL A 160 -14.52 5.04 1.73
CA VAL A 160 -14.03 4.76 3.08
C VAL A 160 -14.44 3.35 3.47
N LEU A 161 -13.47 2.49 3.73
CA LEU A 161 -13.66 1.16 4.35
C LEU A 161 -13.02 1.17 5.72
N ALA A 162 -13.77 0.76 6.74
CA ALA A 162 -13.42 1.00 8.12
C ALA A 162 -13.68 -0.26 8.97
N SER A 163 -12.67 -0.72 9.71
CA SER A 163 -12.76 -1.83 10.65
C SER A 163 -13.63 -1.45 11.84
N SER A 164 -14.72 -2.18 12.10
CA SER A 164 -15.71 -1.81 13.11
C SER A 164 -15.46 -2.46 14.47
N LEU A 165 -14.22 -2.41 14.98
CA LEU A 165 -13.98 -2.91 16.33
C LEU A 165 -14.64 -1.97 17.35
N SER A 166 -15.83 -2.36 17.79
CA SER A 166 -16.49 -1.83 18.98
C SER A 166 -15.72 -2.29 20.21
N VAL A 167 -15.46 -1.35 21.13
CA VAL A 167 -14.78 -1.38 22.45
C VAL A 167 -14.78 -2.69 23.26
N GLN A 168 -15.62 -3.67 22.95
CA GLN A 168 -15.65 -4.94 23.65
C GLN A 168 -14.66 -5.95 23.06
N LEU A 169 -13.51 -6.03 23.73
CA LEU A 169 -12.73 -7.24 23.94
C LEU A 169 -12.46 -8.08 22.69
N THR A 170 -11.44 -7.76 21.90
CA THR A 170 -10.77 -8.82 21.15
C THR A 170 -9.30 -8.51 20.91
N ARG A 171 -8.51 -9.56 21.10
CA ARG A 171 -7.06 -9.67 21.08
C ARG A 171 -6.45 -8.96 19.88
N ASP A 172 -5.59 -8.00 20.21
CA ASP A 172 -4.56 -7.48 19.34
C ASP A 172 -3.69 -8.67 18.90
N ALA A 173 -3.98 -9.22 17.70
CA ALA A 173 -3.45 -10.47 17.19
C ALA A 173 -3.69 -11.72 18.09
N GLU A 174 -3.84 -12.91 17.51
CA GLU A 174 -3.88 -14.12 18.37
C GLU A 174 -2.49 -14.44 18.94
N GLN A 175 -1.43 -13.89 18.32
CA GLN A 175 -0.02 -14.01 18.73
C GLN A 175 0.75 -12.70 18.48
N PRO A 176 1.82 -12.41 19.24
CA PRO A 176 2.65 -11.23 19.04
C PRO A 176 3.14 -11.11 17.58
N GLY A 177 2.84 -9.97 16.93
CA GLY A 177 3.34 -9.65 15.59
C GLY A 177 2.53 -10.20 14.41
N GLU A 178 1.30 -10.71 14.62
CA GLU A 178 0.40 -10.98 13.49
C GLU A 178 -0.34 -9.72 13.02
N PRO A 179 -0.69 -9.64 11.72
CA PRO A 179 -1.51 -8.55 11.22
C PRO A 179 -2.93 -8.60 11.82
N SER A 180 -3.61 -7.47 11.83
CA SER A 180 -5.02 -7.43 12.21
C SER A 180 -5.87 -8.32 11.28
N PRO A 181 -7.02 -8.85 11.74
CA PRO A 181 -7.92 -9.59 10.86
C PRO A 181 -8.39 -8.78 9.65
N PHE A 182 -8.70 -7.49 9.84
CA PHE A 182 -9.11 -6.60 8.76
C PHE A 182 -8.02 -6.52 7.68
N THR A 183 -6.79 -6.26 8.12
CA THR A 183 -5.64 -6.09 7.23
C THR A 183 -5.24 -7.37 6.55
N ARG A 184 -5.28 -8.49 7.27
CA ARG A 184 -5.08 -9.82 6.72
C ARG A 184 -6.04 -10.09 5.57
N TYR A 185 -7.34 -9.93 5.79
CA TYR A 185 -8.34 -10.20 4.75
C TYR A 185 -8.30 -9.19 3.60
N ALA A 186 -7.94 -7.93 3.89
CA ALA A 186 -7.73 -6.94 2.85
C ALA A 186 -6.57 -7.33 1.92
N ALA A 187 -5.42 -7.67 2.50
CA ALA A 187 -4.25 -8.10 1.74
C ALA A 187 -4.47 -9.43 1.02
N GLU A 188 -5.16 -10.40 1.63
CA GLU A 188 -5.57 -11.65 0.98
C GLU A 188 -6.38 -11.37 -0.30
N CYS A 189 -7.37 -10.48 -0.22
CA CYS A 189 -8.19 -10.10 -1.38
C CYS A 189 -7.36 -9.46 -2.49
N LEU A 190 -6.50 -8.50 -2.15
CA LEU A 190 -5.64 -7.79 -3.10
C LEU A 190 -4.59 -8.71 -3.74
N ALA A 191 -4.03 -9.66 -2.99
CA ALA A 191 -3.04 -10.62 -3.47
C ALA A 191 -3.66 -11.76 -4.31
N ALA A 192 -4.88 -12.20 -3.96
CA ALA A 192 -5.55 -13.28 -4.68
C ALA A 192 -6.22 -12.80 -5.98
N GLY A 193 -6.53 -11.50 -6.09
CA GLY A 193 -7.28 -10.97 -7.22
C GLY A 193 -8.76 -11.38 -7.25
N HIS A 194 -9.29 -11.94 -6.14
CA HIS A 194 -10.66 -12.46 -6.02
C HIS A 194 -11.46 -11.62 -5.01
N PRO A 195 -12.78 -11.36 -5.20
CA PRO A 195 -13.64 -11.72 -6.34
C PRO A 195 -13.68 -10.60 -7.38
N ALA A 196 -12.86 -10.65 -8.44
CA ALA A 196 -12.79 -9.53 -9.37
C ALA A 196 -13.87 -9.51 -10.45
N THR A 197 -14.30 -8.30 -10.79
CA THR A 197 -15.17 -8.03 -11.94
C THR A 197 -14.40 -7.23 -12.99
N GLY A 198 -14.40 -7.67 -14.25
CA GLY A 198 -13.75 -6.92 -15.34
C GLY A 198 -12.21 -6.91 -15.28
N GLY A 199 -11.58 -7.90 -14.64
CA GLY A 199 -10.12 -8.06 -14.56
C GLY A 199 -9.43 -7.27 -13.44
N TYR A 200 -10.20 -6.65 -12.55
CA TYR A 200 -9.70 -5.94 -11.39
C TYR A 200 -10.50 -6.26 -10.13
N VAL A 201 -9.82 -6.26 -8.98
CA VAL A 201 -10.44 -6.19 -7.66
C VAL A 201 -10.86 -4.74 -7.43
N THR A 202 -12.14 -4.54 -7.17
CA THR A 202 -12.71 -3.22 -6.90
C THR A 202 -12.82 -2.96 -5.40
N VAL A 203 -13.09 -1.71 -5.00
CA VAL A 203 -13.38 -1.40 -3.59
C VAL A 203 -14.60 -2.19 -3.07
N ASP A 204 -15.61 -2.43 -3.92
CA ASP A 204 -16.78 -3.24 -3.58
C ASP A 204 -16.43 -4.72 -3.37
N ASP A 205 -15.55 -5.27 -4.22
CA ASP A 205 -15.05 -6.64 -4.09
C ASP A 205 -14.25 -6.79 -2.79
N LEU A 206 -13.37 -5.83 -2.50
CA LEU A 206 -12.58 -5.78 -1.27
C LEU A 206 -13.49 -5.75 -0.03
N TYR A 207 -14.51 -4.87 -0.02
CA TYR A 207 -15.47 -4.81 1.08
C TYR A 207 -16.20 -6.13 1.27
N ARG A 208 -16.74 -6.72 0.19
CA ARG A 208 -17.46 -8.00 0.28
C ARG A 208 -16.57 -9.10 0.83
N HIS A 209 -15.35 -9.22 0.32
CA HIS A 209 -14.39 -10.21 0.81
C HIS A 209 -14.09 -10.04 2.30
N ILE A 210 -13.77 -8.82 2.74
CA ILE A 210 -13.48 -8.55 4.16
C ILE A 210 -14.72 -8.86 5.01
N ALA A 211 -15.91 -8.43 4.58
CA ALA A 211 -17.15 -8.65 5.32
C ALA A 211 -17.47 -10.15 5.47
N ASP A 212 -17.33 -10.92 4.41
CA ASP A 212 -17.57 -12.37 4.41
C ASP A 212 -16.58 -13.08 5.34
N ARG A 213 -15.28 -12.78 5.22
CA ARG A 213 -14.24 -13.40 6.06
C ARG A 213 -14.33 -13.01 7.54
N MET A 214 -14.68 -11.75 7.83
CA MET A 214 -14.95 -11.31 9.19
C MET A 214 -16.20 -12.00 9.76
N ALA A 215 -17.25 -12.19 8.97
CA ALA A 215 -18.45 -12.92 9.40
C ALA A 215 -18.14 -14.41 9.69
N ASP A 216 -17.39 -15.08 8.82
CA ASP A 216 -16.95 -16.46 9.01
C ASP A 216 -16.13 -16.62 10.30
N ALA A 217 -15.27 -15.64 10.59
CA ALA A 217 -14.47 -15.57 11.82
C ALA A 217 -15.25 -15.07 13.05
N ARG A 218 -16.56 -14.76 12.91
CA ARG A 218 -17.43 -14.19 13.96
C ARG A 218 -16.90 -12.87 14.55
N LEU A 219 -16.30 -12.05 13.71
CA LEU A 219 -15.82 -10.70 14.02
C LEU A 219 -16.85 -9.64 13.61
N SER A 220 -16.59 -8.39 13.98
CA SER A 220 -17.46 -7.24 13.69
C SER A 220 -17.56 -6.95 12.18
N THR A 221 -18.76 -6.66 11.67
CA THR A 221 -18.96 -6.36 10.25
C THR A 221 -18.29 -5.05 9.85
N PRO A 222 -17.37 -5.04 8.87
CA PRO A 222 -16.70 -3.81 8.44
C PRO A 222 -17.72 -2.79 7.92
N GLN A 223 -17.34 -1.54 7.96
CA GLN A 223 -18.19 -0.43 7.58
C GLN A 223 -17.71 0.21 6.28
N ARG A 224 -18.64 0.55 5.38
CA ARG A 224 -18.35 1.31 4.15
C ARG A 224 -19.12 2.62 4.03
N ARG A 225 -18.55 3.60 3.33
CA ARG A 225 -19.23 4.81 2.83
C ARG A 225 -18.72 5.13 1.42
N PHE A 226 -19.66 5.47 0.54
CA PHE A 226 -19.41 5.92 -0.83
C PHE A 226 -20.03 7.29 -1.00
N ASP A 227 -19.22 8.29 -1.34
CA ASP A 227 -19.72 9.60 -1.76
C ASP A 227 -19.43 9.77 -3.27
N ASP A 228 -20.48 10.03 -4.06
CA ASP A 228 -20.44 10.30 -5.51
C ASP A 228 -19.54 9.37 -6.34
N ALA A 229 -19.61 8.05 -6.10
CA ALA A 229 -18.94 7.05 -6.92
C ALA A 229 -19.63 6.94 -8.29
N VAL A 230 -19.09 7.65 -9.30
CA VAL A 230 -19.58 7.60 -10.68
C VAL A 230 -18.97 6.42 -11.46
N ASP A 231 -17.83 5.88 -11.00
CA ASP A 231 -17.06 4.84 -11.67
C ASP A 231 -16.55 3.76 -10.70
N THR A 232 -16.33 2.56 -11.22
CA THR A 232 -15.68 1.44 -10.52
C THR A 232 -14.22 1.78 -10.19
N VAL A 233 -13.84 1.75 -8.91
CA VAL A 233 -12.45 1.98 -8.48
C VAL A 233 -11.72 0.66 -8.28
N ALA A 234 -10.74 0.41 -9.15
CA ALA A 234 -9.84 -0.74 -9.09
C ALA A 234 -8.74 -0.53 -8.05
N LEU A 235 -8.40 -1.59 -7.31
CA LEU A 235 -7.38 -1.64 -6.26
C LEU A 235 -6.27 -2.67 -6.55
N ALA A 236 -6.62 -3.75 -7.26
CA ALA A 236 -5.67 -4.77 -7.72
C ALA A 236 -6.10 -5.32 -9.08
N ARG A 237 -5.16 -5.87 -9.85
CA ARG A 237 -5.40 -6.71 -11.03
C ARG A 237 -5.84 -8.10 -10.59
N THR A 238 -6.68 -8.73 -11.40
CA THR A 238 -6.94 -10.15 -11.32
C THR A 238 -5.88 -10.89 -12.12
N PRO A 239 -5.29 -11.96 -11.58
CA PRO A 239 -4.63 -12.95 -12.43
C PRO A 239 -5.70 -13.52 -13.36
N THR A 240 -5.77 -13.06 -14.62
CA THR A 240 -6.66 -13.67 -15.60
C THR A 240 -6.30 -15.16 -15.70
N ALA A 241 -7.26 -16.03 -15.41
CA ALA A 241 -7.15 -17.45 -15.67
C ALA A 241 -6.93 -17.63 -17.19
N GLY A 242 -5.66 -17.69 -17.61
CA GLY A 242 -5.26 -17.69 -19.02
C GLY A 242 -4.06 -16.83 -19.38
N THR A 243 -3.54 -15.99 -18.48
CA THR A 243 -2.24 -15.31 -18.67
C THR A 243 -1.26 -15.70 -17.58
N ASP A 244 -1.06 -17.01 -17.43
CA ASP A 244 0.19 -17.55 -16.90
C ASP A 244 1.16 -17.66 -18.07
N HIS A 245 1.63 -16.50 -18.55
CA HIS A 245 2.93 -16.44 -19.15
C HIS A 245 3.76 -15.61 -18.18
N ALA A 246 4.34 -16.29 -17.17
CA ALA A 246 5.70 -15.96 -16.84
C ALA A 246 6.41 -15.74 -18.19
N LEU A 247 6.83 -14.51 -18.46
CA LEU A 247 7.56 -14.21 -19.69
C LEU A 247 8.63 -15.29 -19.80
N SER A 248 8.73 -15.94 -20.96
CA SER A 248 9.86 -16.83 -21.16
C SER A 248 11.12 -16.05 -20.82
N PRO A 249 12.17 -16.68 -20.25
CA PRO A 249 13.41 -15.99 -19.90
C PRO A 249 13.93 -15.05 -21.01
N GLU A 250 13.74 -15.44 -22.28
CA GLU A 250 14.05 -14.65 -23.48
C GLU A 250 13.15 -13.42 -23.66
N ALA A 251 11.84 -13.57 -23.45
CA ALA A 251 10.89 -12.46 -23.49
C ALA A 251 11.10 -11.49 -22.31
N ALA A 252 11.47 -12.00 -21.13
CA ALA A 252 11.81 -11.19 -19.97
C ALA A 252 13.05 -10.32 -20.25
N LEU A 253 14.09 -10.90 -20.87
CA LEU A 253 15.28 -10.18 -21.28
C LEU A 253 14.98 -9.12 -22.36
N THR A 254 14.14 -9.45 -23.35
CA THR A 254 13.71 -8.50 -24.40
C THR A 254 12.94 -7.31 -23.82
N VAL A 255 12.07 -7.57 -22.84
CA VAL A 255 11.34 -6.51 -22.12
C VAL A 255 12.30 -5.65 -21.31
N ALA A 256 13.26 -6.25 -20.60
CA ALA A 256 14.29 -5.52 -19.88
C ALA A 256 15.11 -4.62 -20.81
N GLU A 257 15.55 -5.11 -21.97
CA GLU A 257 16.29 -4.32 -22.97
C GLU A 257 15.49 -3.09 -23.45
N ARG A 258 14.18 -3.23 -23.65
CA ARG A 258 13.31 -2.09 -24.03
C ARG A 258 13.14 -1.08 -22.91
N VAL A 259 12.93 -1.55 -21.67
CA VAL A 259 12.78 -0.69 -20.49
C VAL A 259 14.07 0.09 -20.21
N ILE A 260 15.24 -0.53 -20.41
CA ILE A 260 16.54 0.16 -20.31
C ILE A 260 16.64 1.29 -21.34
N ALA A 261 16.22 1.04 -22.59
CA ALA A 261 16.30 2.03 -23.66
C ALA A 261 15.39 3.25 -23.43
N GLU A 262 14.28 3.08 -22.71
CA GLU A 262 13.30 4.13 -22.41
C GLU A 262 13.56 4.85 -21.08
N ALA A 263 14.47 4.32 -20.25
CA ALA A 263 14.74 4.87 -18.92
C ALA A 263 15.49 6.22 -18.99
N PRO A 264 15.14 7.20 -18.13
CA PRO A 264 15.76 8.53 -18.14
C PRO A 264 17.20 8.55 -17.59
N ASP A 265 17.57 7.58 -16.75
CA ASP A 265 18.92 7.40 -16.23
C ASP A 265 19.19 5.93 -15.82
N ALA A 266 20.45 5.59 -15.57
CA ALA A 266 20.88 4.24 -15.24
C ALA A 266 20.26 3.70 -13.95
N ARG A 267 20.02 4.55 -12.94
CA ARG A 267 19.39 4.13 -11.68
C ARG A 267 17.90 3.85 -11.85
N ALA A 268 17.22 4.63 -12.69
CA ALA A 268 15.85 4.38 -13.10
C ALA A 268 15.74 3.08 -13.90
N ALA A 269 16.69 2.82 -14.80
CA ALA A 269 16.77 1.55 -15.52
C ALA A 269 16.92 0.37 -14.56
N ILE A 270 17.89 0.41 -13.63
CA ILE A 270 18.12 -0.65 -12.62
C ILE A 270 16.84 -0.94 -11.82
N ARG A 271 16.16 0.09 -11.32
CA ARG A 271 14.91 -0.06 -10.55
C ARG A 271 13.81 -0.71 -11.38
N ALA A 272 13.72 -0.37 -12.66
CA ALA A 272 12.64 -0.83 -13.53
C ALA A 272 12.86 -2.26 -14.05
N VAL A 273 14.11 -2.72 -14.19
CA VAL A 273 14.39 -4.01 -14.85
C VAL A 273 14.75 -5.17 -13.93
N SER A 274 14.98 -4.93 -12.64
CA SER A 274 15.44 -5.98 -11.70
C SER A 274 14.57 -7.25 -11.77
N ALA A 275 13.24 -7.12 -11.69
CA ALA A 275 12.34 -8.27 -11.72
C ALA A 275 12.38 -9.06 -13.05
N HIS A 276 12.60 -8.38 -14.17
CA HIS A 276 12.68 -9.01 -15.49
C HIS A 276 14.03 -9.71 -15.69
N LEU A 277 15.12 -9.06 -15.28
CA LEU A 277 16.45 -9.65 -15.34
C LEU A 277 16.58 -10.84 -14.38
N ASP A 278 15.99 -10.79 -13.19
CA ASP A 278 16.04 -11.91 -12.24
C ASP A 278 15.25 -13.12 -12.76
N THR A 279 14.14 -12.88 -13.46
CA THR A 279 13.40 -13.93 -14.18
C THR A 279 14.25 -14.56 -15.28
N ALA A 280 14.97 -13.75 -16.07
CA ALA A 280 15.87 -14.24 -17.12
C ALA A 280 17.12 -14.95 -16.55
N ALA A 281 17.62 -14.51 -15.39
CA ALA A 281 18.81 -15.07 -14.74
C ALA A 281 18.61 -16.51 -14.24
N ALA A 282 17.36 -16.93 -14.04
CA ALA A 282 17.02 -18.30 -13.67
C ALA A 282 17.27 -19.31 -14.81
N ASP A 283 17.42 -18.84 -16.06
CA ASP A 283 17.78 -19.67 -17.21
C ASP A 283 19.32 -19.72 -17.38
N PRO A 284 19.94 -20.91 -17.25
CA PRO A 284 21.39 -21.07 -17.44
C PRO A 284 21.90 -20.58 -18.81
N ALA A 285 21.07 -20.65 -19.86
CA ALA A 285 21.44 -20.21 -21.20
C ALA A 285 21.52 -18.67 -21.33
N LEU A 286 20.84 -17.93 -20.43
CA LEU A 286 20.77 -16.47 -20.46
C LEU A 286 21.50 -15.81 -19.27
N ALA A 287 21.87 -16.57 -18.25
CA ALA A 287 22.48 -16.06 -17.03
C ALA A 287 23.72 -15.19 -17.29
N GLU A 288 24.61 -15.59 -18.21
CA GLU A 288 25.79 -14.78 -18.58
C GLU A 288 25.37 -13.41 -19.15
N LYS A 289 24.42 -13.40 -20.09
CA LYS A 289 23.94 -12.19 -20.74
C LYS A 289 23.27 -11.25 -19.73
N VAL A 290 22.51 -11.78 -18.77
CA VAL A 290 21.91 -10.99 -17.69
C VAL A 290 22.97 -10.37 -16.76
N MET A 291 24.01 -11.12 -16.38
CA MET A 291 25.09 -10.59 -15.55
C MET A 291 25.85 -9.45 -16.26
N LEU A 292 26.08 -9.58 -17.57
CA LEU A 292 26.68 -8.50 -18.38
C LEU A 292 25.76 -7.27 -18.46
N THR A 293 24.45 -7.45 -18.58
CA THR A 293 23.50 -6.33 -18.54
C THR A 293 23.54 -5.59 -17.21
N TYR A 294 23.56 -6.30 -16.08
CA TYR A 294 23.75 -5.67 -14.76
C TYR A 294 25.09 -4.94 -14.65
N CYS A 295 26.19 -5.52 -15.16
CA CYS A 295 27.49 -4.87 -15.19
C CYS A 295 27.42 -3.49 -15.86
N LEU A 296 26.87 -3.42 -17.08
CA LEU A 296 26.75 -2.18 -17.85
C LEU A 296 25.87 -1.14 -17.14
N LEU A 297 24.76 -1.59 -16.54
CA LEU A 297 23.85 -0.71 -15.80
C LEU A 297 24.53 -0.07 -14.58
N TYR A 298 25.31 -0.85 -13.81
CA TYR A 298 26.03 -0.34 -12.64
C TYR A 298 27.27 0.49 -13.01
N GLU A 299 27.92 0.24 -14.15
CA GLU A 299 28.94 1.15 -14.69
C GLU A 299 28.33 2.51 -15.05
N ALA A 300 27.18 2.51 -15.73
CA ALA A 300 26.47 3.73 -16.10
C ALA A 300 25.90 4.50 -14.89
N ALA A 301 25.72 3.81 -13.76
CA ALA A 301 25.30 4.41 -12.48
C ALA A 301 26.48 4.92 -11.61
N ASP A 302 27.71 4.87 -12.11
CA ASP A 302 28.95 5.25 -11.40
C ASP A 302 29.22 4.38 -10.15
N GLU A 303 28.91 3.07 -10.24
CA GLU A 303 29.08 2.08 -9.17
C GLU A 303 30.03 0.94 -9.61
N PRO A 304 31.32 1.24 -9.86
CA PRO A 304 32.26 0.33 -10.55
C PRO A 304 32.59 -0.94 -9.75
N GLU A 305 32.55 -0.88 -8.42
CA GLU A 305 32.79 -2.06 -7.56
C GLU A 305 31.69 -3.13 -7.75
N ILE A 306 30.45 -2.69 -7.94
CA ILE A 306 29.30 -3.56 -8.16
C ILE A 306 29.32 -4.11 -9.58
N ALA A 307 29.61 -3.25 -10.56
CA ALA A 307 29.80 -3.68 -11.94
C ALA A 307 30.85 -4.79 -12.06
N GLN A 308 32.02 -4.61 -11.44
CA GLN A 308 33.09 -5.60 -11.44
C GLN A 308 32.70 -6.92 -10.76
N ALA A 309 31.80 -6.89 -9.76
CA ALA A 309 31.24 -8.10 -9.17
C ALA A 309 30.36 -8.89 -10.15
N TYR A 310 29.54 -8.20 -10.94
CA TYR A 310 28.72 -8.83 -11.98
C TYR A 310 29.55 -9.33 -13.17
N LEU A 311 30.60 -8.61 -13.57
CA LEU A 311 31.55 -9.07 -14.58
C LEU A 311 32.20 -10.40 -14.18
N ARG A 312 32.71 -10.52 -12.95
CA ARG A 312 33.29 -11.78 -12.44
C ARG A 312 32.29 -12.93 -12.45
N LYS A 313 31.01 -12.67 -12.14
CA LYS A 313 29.95 -13.68 -12.23
C LYS A 313 29.73 -14.13 -13.67
N ALA A 314 29.71 -13.20 -14.63
CA ALA A 314 29.60 -13.54 -16.05
C ALA A 314 30.78 -14.40 -16.53
N GLU A 315 32.01 -14.03 -16.17
CA GLU A 315 33.22 -14.79 -16.51
C GLU A 315 33.21 -16.21 -15.91
N ALA A 316 32.75 -16.34 -14.66
CA ALA A 316 32.62 -17.64 -14.00
C ALA A 316 31.59 -18.54 -14.70
N LEU A 317 30.48 -17.97 -15.18
CA LEU A 317 29.48 -18.71 -15.95
C LEU A 317 30.03 -19.18 -17.30
N ARG A 318 30.84 -18.35 -17.98
CA ARG A 318 31.51 -18.72 -19.24
C ARG A 318 32.58 -19.80 -19.06
N ALA A 319 33.23 -19.86 -17.90
CA ALA A 319 34.28 -20.84 -17.59
C ALA A 319 33.75 -22.22 -17.16
N SER A 320 32.46 -22.34 -16.83
CA SER A 320 31.82 -23.62 -16.52
C SER A 320 31.46 -24.37 -17.82
N PRO A 321 32.03 -25.54 -18.11
CA PRO A 321 31.61 -26.34 -19.26
C PRO A 321 30.18 -26.82 -19.03
N SER A 322 29.30 -26.61 -20.02
CA SER A 322 27.93 -27.14 -20.01
C SER A 322 27.94 -28.64 -19.73
N ALA A 323 27.35 -29.06 -18.61
CA ALA A 323 27.04 -30.46 -18.30
C ALA A 323 25.70 -30.86 -18.91
#